data_AF-A0AAD5CNZ2-F1
#
_entry.id   AF-A0AAD5CNZ2-F1
#
_cell.length_a   1.000
_cell.length_b   1.000
_cell.length_c   1.000
_cell.angle_alpha   90.00
_cell.angle_beta   90.00
_cell.angle_gamma   90.00
#
_symmetry.space_group_name_H-M   'P 1'
#
loop_
_entity.id
_entity.type
_entity.pdbx_description
1 polymer ?
#
loop_
_entity_poly.entity_id
_entity_poly.type
_entity_poly.pdbx_seq_one_letter_code
_entity_poly.pdbx_strand_id
1 'polypeptide(L)'
;MRPYENGQTKVQRYILAMAKDQHGCRLLQKIFDDGNTQNVQIVFDEVIGHVVELMINPFGNYLMQKLLEVCNEEQRMHILTIVTREPMELVQISLNTHGTRVVQKLIETLKTKQQVKLVISAIEPGFLALIKDLNGNHVIQRCLQCLDNEDNKFIFEAAAKFCVEIATHQHGCCVLQRCINHSTGEYRERLALEISRNGLLLAQDAFGNYVVQYVLELQIPSAVSKLTSQFKGNYVQLATQKFSSHVVEKCLAVLDDQIRSTIIHELISATHFEHLLQDPHANYVVQTALRVAEVCNL
;
A
#
# COMPACT_ATOMS: atom_id res chain seq x y z
N MET A 1 54.33 -5.78 19.26
CA MET A 1 53.22 -5.31 18.42
C MET A 1 53.13 -6.25 17.23
N ARG A 2 52.03 -7.00 17.07
CA ARG A 2 51.94 -8.06 16.05
C ARG A 2 51.57 -7.48 14.67
N PRO A 3 52.20 -7.90 13.55
CA PRO A 3 51.95 -7.36 12.21
C PRO A 3 50.68 -7.88 11.50
N TYR A 4 49.88 -8.72 12.15
CA TYR A 4 48.77 -9.44 11.49
C TYR A 4 47.45 -8.64 11.39
N GLU A 5 47.32 -7.51 12.10
CA GLU A 5 46.08 -6.69 12.09
C GLU A 5 45.93 -5.76 10.87
N ASN A 6 47.01 -5.52 10.11
CA ASN A 6 47.02 -4.59 8.96
C ASN A 6 46.60 -5.23 7.61
N GLY A 7 46.54 -6.56 7.52
CA GLY A 7 46.18 -7.28 6.29
C GLY A 7 44.68 -7.47 6.12
N GLN A 8 44.00 -7.88 7.19
CA GLN A 8 42.54 -8.05 7.21
C GLN A 8 41.84 -6.72 6.90
N THR A 9 42.19 -5.63 7.60
CA THR A 9 41.61 -4.28 7.44
C THR A 9 41.68 -3.71 6.01
N LYS A 10 42.66 -4.12 5.18
CA LYS A 10 42.73 -3.73 3.77
C LYS A 10 41.73 -4.48 2.88
N VAL A 11 41.54 -5.78 3.12
CA VAL A 11 40.57 -6.60 2.38
C VAL A 11 39.14 -6.16 2.74
N GLN A 12 38.89 -5.83 4.01
CA GLN A 12 37.60 -5.30 4.49
C GLN A 12 37.17 -4.04 3.75
N ARG A 13 38.09 -3.05 3.68
CA ARG A 13 37.86 -1.82 2.94
C ARG A 13 37.64 -2.05 1.45
N TYR A 14 38.25 -3.08 0.88
CA TYR A 14 38.12 -3.39 -0.54
C TYR A 14 36.74 -3.98 -0.87
N ILE A 15 36.23 -4.94 -0.09
CA ILE A 15 34.89 -5.52 -0.32
C ILE A 15 33.80 -4.46 -0.15
N LEU A 16 33.87 -3.64 0.91
CA LEU A 16 32.91 -2.56 1.10
C LEU A 16 32.97 -1.51 -0.02
N ALA A 17 34.16 -1.15 -0.49
CA ALA A 17 34.31 -0.22 -1.61
C ALA A 17 33.73 -0.82 -2.91
N MET A 18 33.98 -2.11 -3.17
CA MET A 18 33.37 -2.82 -4.30
C MET A 18 31.85 -2.85 -4.20
N ALA A 19 31.28 -3.07 -3.01
CA ALA A 19 29.83 -3.09 -2.82
C ALA A 19 29.14 -1.78 -3.21
N LYS A 20 29.85 -0.64 -3.09
CA LYS A 20 29.38 0.70 -3.45
C LYS A 20 29.76 1.13 -4.86
N ASP A 21 30.46 0.28 -5.62
CA ASP A 21 30.83 0.51 -7.01
C ASP A 21 29.96 -0.31 -7.96
N GLN A 22 29.67 0.22 -9.15
CA GLN A 22 28.80 -0.44 -10.13
C GLN A 22 29.35 -1.80 -10.59
N HIS A 23 30.65 -1.89 -10.85
CA HIS A 23 31.29 -3.11 -11.34
C HIS A 23 31.61 -4.05 -10.19
N GLY A 24 32.14 -3.51 -9.08
CA GLY A 24 32.41 -4.26 -7.86
C GLY A 24 31.17 -4.95 -7.31
N CYS A 25 30.03 -4.25 -7.25
CA CYS A 25 28.77 -4.80 -6.76
C CYS A 25 28.29 -5.96 -7.63
N ARG A 26 28.46 -5.87 -8.96
CA ARG A 26 28.12 -6.96 -9.88
C ARG A 26 29.01 -8.17 -9.71
N LEU A 27 30.31 -7.98 -9.45
CA LEU A 27 31.23 -9.08 -9.16
C LEU A 27 30.86 -9.78 -7.86
N LEU A 28 30.56 -9.01 -6.80
CA LEU A 28 30.11 -9.56 -5.52
C LEU A 28 28.78 -10.34 -5.65
N GLN A 29 27.85 -9.87 -6.49
CA GLN A 29 26.61 -10.62 -6.76
C GLN A 29 26.88 -11.97 -7.45
N LYS A 30 27.84 -12.03 -8.39
CA LYS A 30 28.23 -13.31 -9.03
C LYS A 30 28.82 -14.30 -8.03
N ILE A 31 29.55 -13.82 -7.02
CA ILE A 31 30.06 -14.67 -5.94
C ILE A 31 28.90 -15.36 -5.20
N PHE A 32 27.76 -14.69 -5.05
CA PHE A 32 26.55 -15.29 -4.47
C PHE A 32 25.88 -16.31 -5.40
N ASP A 33 25.97 -16.13 -6.72
CA ASP A 33 25.42 -17.07 -7.71
C ASP A 33 26.16 -18.42 -7.72
N ASP A 34 27.44 -18.46 -7.32
CA ASP A 34 28.22 -19.69 -7.22
C ASP A 34 27.73 -20.64 -6.12
N GLY A 35 26.86 -20.17 -5.21
CA GLY A 35 26.25 -20.98 -4.15
C GLY A 35 27.19 -21.42 -3.02
N ASN A 36 28.44 -20.94 -3.01
CA ASN A 36 29.40 -21.28 -1.97
C ASN A 36 29.12 -20.48 -0.68
N THR A 37 28.65 -21.18 0.35
CA THR A 37 28.29 -20.58 1.65
C THR A 37 29.47 -19.93 2.38
N GLN A 38 30.70 -20.39 2.18
CA GLN A 38 31.89 -19.75 2.76
C GLN A 38 32.15 -18.39 2.13
N ASN A 39 31.97 -18.27 0.81
CA ASN A 39 32.11 -16.99 0.12
C ASN A 39 31.01 -16.01 0.53
N VAL A 40 29.77 -16.50 0.69
CA VAL A 40 28.66 -15.70 1.24
C VAL A 40 29.02 -15.19 2.63
N GLN A 41 29.55 -16.04 3.50
CA GLN A 41 29.96 -15.67 4.85
C GLN A 41 31.06 -14.59 4.85
N ILE A 42 32.09 -14.73 4.01
CA ILE A 42 33.15 -13.73 3.87
C ILE A 42 32.57 -12.37 3.47
N VAL A 43 31.71 -12.32 2.46
CA VAL A 43 31.12 -11.04 2.04
C VAL A 43 30.20 -10.50 3.14
N PHE A 44 29.41 -11.36 3.79
CA PHE A 44 28.52 -10.98 4.88
C PHE A 44 29.28 -10.32 6.04
N ASP A 45 30.35 -10.93 6.53
CA ASP A 45 31.14 -10.43 7.66
C ASP A 45 31.74 -9.04 7.38
N GLU A 46 32.02 -8.75 6.11
CA GLU A 46 32.59 -7.47 5.69
C GLU A 46 31.54 -6.37 5.47
N VAL A 47 30.31 -6.73 5.13
CA VAL A 47 29.24 -5.75 4.87
C VAL A 47 28.27 -5.55 6.04
N ILE A 48 28.25 -6.47 7.00
CA ILE A 48 27.24 -6.48 8.08
C ILE A 48 27.24 -5.17 8.89
N GLY A 49 28.41 -4.57 9.15
CA GLY A 49 28.53 -3.28 9.83
C GLY A 49 28.04 -2.06 9.02
N HIS A 50 27.74 -2.25 7.73
CA HIS A 50 27.38 -1.20 6.77
C HIS A 50 26.04 -1.47 6.08
N VAL A 51 25.20 -2.36 6.62
CA VAL A 51 23.92 -2.76 6.01
C VAL A 51 23.05 -1.57 5.64
N VAL A 52 22.79 -0.66 6.59
CA VAL A 52 21.90 0.49 6.37
C VAL A 52 22.43 1.38 5.25
N GLU A 53 23.74 1.66 5.27
CA GLU A 53 24.41 2.45 4.23
C GLU A 53 24.30 1.79 2.85
N LEU A 54 24.47 0.47 2.78
CA LEU A 54 24.39 -0.27 1.52
C LEU A 54 22.95 -0.37 1.01
N MET A 55 21.96 -0.50 1.88
CA MET A 55 20.54 -0.58 1.49
C MET A 55 20.08 0.66 0.73
N ILE A 56 20.56 1.84 1.11
CA ILE A 56 20.18 3.12 0.48
C ILE A 56 21.16 3.56 -0.62
N ASN A 57 22.24 2.82 -0.85
CA ASN A 57 23.24 3.14 -1.86
C ASN A 57 22.73 2.76 -3.28
N PRO A 58 22.98 3.59 -4.32
CA PRO A 58 22.54 3.30 -5.70
C PRO A 58 23.01 1.98 -6.30
N PHE A 59 24.14 1.43 -5.82
CA PHE A 59 24.66 0.13 -6.24
C PHE A 59 24.56 -0.92 -5.12
N GLY A 60 24.91 -0.56 -3.88
CA GLY A 60 24.89 -1.46 -2.73
C GLY A 60 23.54 -2.13 -2.49
N ASN A 61 22.43 -1.47 -2.85
CA ASN A 61 21.09 -2.04 -2.70
C ASN A 61 20.91 -3.35 -3.47
N TYR A 62 21.57 -3.51 -4.62
CA TYR A 62 21.51 -4.75 -5.40
C TYR A 62 22.25 -5.88 -4.71
N LEU A 63 23.41 -5.59 -4.12
CA LEU A 63 24.14 -6.56 -3.31
C LEU A 63 23.30 -7.01 -2.11
N MET A 64 22.67 -6.08 -1.40
CA MET A 64 21.83 -6.40 -0.24
C MET A 64 20.60 -7.23 -0.62
N GLN A 65 19.95 -6.94 -1.75
CA GLN A 65 18.86 -7.76 -2.27
C GLN A 65 19.34 -9.18 -2.55
N LYS A 66 20.49 -9.34 -3.22
CA LYS A 66 21.06 -10.65 -3.53
C LYS A 66 21.49 -11.41 -2.28
N LEU A 67 22.08 -10.72 -1.31
CA LEU A 67 22.45 -11.30 -0.01
C LEU A 67 21.22 -11.85 0.71
N LEU A 68 20.09 -11.14 0.68
CA LEU A 68 18.85 -11.61 1.32
C LEU A 68 18.28 -12.89 0.70
N GLU A 69 18.55 -13.13 -0.60
CA GLU A 69 18.16 -14.38 -1.29
C GLU A 69 18.98 -15.59 -0.82
N VAL A 70 20.26 -15.39 -0.48
CA VAL A 70 21.20 -16.50 -0.17
C VAL A 70 21.55 -16.61 1.32
N CYS A 71 21.25 -15.60 2.13
CA CYS A 71 21.61 -15.59 3.54
C CYS A 71 20.83 -16.66 4.34
N ASN A 72 21.53 -17.24 5.32
CA ASN A 72 20.92 -18.15 6.27
C ASN A 72 20.04 -17.39 7.29
N GLU A 73 19.35 -18.12 8.15
CA GLU A 73 18.44 -17.51 9.13
C GLU A 73 19.14 -16.60 10.14
N GLU A 74 20.33 -16.97 10.62
CA GLU A 74 21.11 -16.19 11.58
C GLU A 74 21.59 -14.87 10.97
N GLN A 75 22.12 -14.93 9.74
CA GLN A 75 22.54 -13.75 8.98
C GLN A 75 21.37 -12.80 8.73
N ARG A 76 20.18 -13.34 8.35
CA ARG A 76 18.98 -12.53 8.18
C ARG A 76 18.54 -11.88 9.49
N MET A 77 18.59 -12.61 10.61
CA MET A 77 18.27 -12.06 11.92
C MET A 77 19.25 -10.96 12.34
N HIS A 78 20.54 -11.09 12.02
CA HIS A 78 21.54 -10.07 12.31
C HIS A 78 21.29 -8.81 11.47
N ILE A 79 20.99 -8.95 10.17
CA ILE A 79 20.57 -7.83 9.30
C ILE A 79 19.36 -7.13 9.92
N LEU A 80 18.32 -7.89 10.30
CA LEU A 80 17.12 -7.35 10.94
C LEU A 80 17.44 -6.57 12.21
N THR A 81 18.26 -7.15 13.09
CA THR A 81 18.68 -6.51 14.35
C THR A 81 19.37 -5.18 14.12
N ILE A 82 20.15 -5.04 13.04
CA ILE A 82 20.79 -3.78 12.70
C ILE A 82 19.77 -2.77 12.18
N VAL A 83 18.94 -3.13 11.21
CA VAL A 83 18.01 -2.18 10.57
C VAL A 83 16.81 -1.80 11.45
N THR A 84 16.59 -2.52 12.55
CA THR A 84 15.56 -2.21 13.56
C THR A 84 16.15 -1.73 14.88
N ARG A 85 17.47 -1.48 14.94
CA ARG A 85 18.15 -1.05 16.16
C ARG A 85 17.71 0.34 16.58
N GLU A 86 17.74 1.29 15.65
CA GLU A 86 17.38 2.67 15.92
C GLU A 86 15.89 2.91 15.60
N PRO A 87 15.17 3.69 16.42
CA PRO A 87 13.78 4.03 16.14
C PRO A 87 13.62 4.64 14.75
N MET A 88 12.60 4.19 14.01
CA MET A 88 12.28 4.67 12.65
C MET A 88 13.33 4.35 11.58
N GLU A 89 14.43 3.66 11.86
CA GLU A 89 15.48 3.40 10.86
C GLU A 89 14.94 2.61 9.67
N LEU A 90 14.24 1.50 9.91
CA LEU A 90 13.60 0.73 8.84
C LEU A 90 12.58 1.55 8.04
N VAL A 91 11.89 2.49 8.69
CA VAL A 91 10.98 3.43 8.02
C VAL A 91 11.76 4.37 7.10
N GLN A 92 12.86 4.97 7.57
CA GLN A 92 13.68 5.86 6.74
C GLN A 92 14.30 5.14 5.54
N ILE A 93 14.74 3.89 5.72
CA ILE A 93 15.21 3.05 4.62
C ILE A 93 14.07 2.79 3.61
N SER A 94 12.85 2.54 4.10
CA SER A 94 11.68 2.28 3.26
C SER A 94 11.23 3.50 2.43
N LEU A 95 11.45 4.72 2.94
CA LEU A 95 11.15 5.98 2.24
C LEU A 95 12.22 6.33 1.17
N ASN A 96 13.36 5.64 1.17
CA ASN A 96 14.42 5.84 0.20
C ASN A 96 14.15 5.09 -1.12
N THR A 97 14.49 5.72 -2.26
CA THR A 97 14.29 5.16 -3.62
C THR A 97 14.99 3.82 -3.86
N HIS A 98 16.14 3.58 -3.25
CA HIS A 98 16.85 2.29 -3.32
C HIS A 98 16.46 1.38 -2.15
N GLY A 99 16.42 1.94 -0.94
CA GLY A 99 16.11 1.21 0.29
C GLY A 99 14.77 0.49 0.24
N THR A 100 13.72 1.09 -0.34
CA THR A 100 12.40 0.44 -0.52
C THR A 100 12.50 -0.92 -1.20
N ARG A 101 13.40 -1.09 -2.19
CA ARG A 101 13.56 -2.35 -2.91
C ARG A 101 14.16 -3.42 -2.02
N VAL A 102 15.12 -3.03 -1.19
CA VAL A 102 15.76 -3.95 -0.24
C VAL A 102 14.81 -4.34 0.89
N VAL A 103 14.03 -3.39 1.43
CA VAL A 103 13.02 -3.71 2.47
C VAL A 103 11.93 -4.62 1.92
N GLN A 104 11.48 -4.42 0.67
CA GLN A 104 10.57 -5.35 0.02
C GLN A 104 11.17 -6.76 -0.08
N LYS A 105 12.43 -6.89 -0.52
CA LYS A 105 13.13 -8.19 -0.57
C LYS A 105 13.32 -8.81 0.82
N LEU A 106 13.56 -7.98 1.84
CA LEU A 106 13.65 -8.44 3.22
C LEU A 106 12.33 -9.07 3.67
N ILE A 107 11.20 -8.41 3.40
CA ILE A 107 9.86 -8.94 3.71
C ILE A 107 9.59 -10.25 2.96
N GLU A 108 9.96 -10.35 1.67
CA GLU A 108 9.79 -11.57 0.86
C GLU A 108 10.57 -12.77 1.41
N THR A 109 11.66 -12.53 2.14
CA THR A 109 12.59 -13.57 2.59
C THR A 109 12.45 -13.94 4.06
N LEU A 110 11.53 -13.31 4.81
CA LEU A 110 11.26 -13.65 6.21
C LEU A 110 10.82 -15.11 6.33
N LYS A 111 11.35 -15.81 7.34
CA LYS A 111 11.09 -17.25 7.58
C LYS A 111 10.43 -17.53 8.91
N THR A 112 10.65 -16.71 9.92
CA THR A 112 10.17 -16.97 11.28
C THR A 112 9.24 -15.89 11.81
N LYS A 113 8.34 -16.27 12.72
CA LYS A 113 7.43 -15.32 13.38
C LYS A 113 8.18 -14.25 14.18
N GLN A 114 9.39 -14.52 14.66
CA GLN A 114 10.22 -13.51 15.33
C GLN A 114 10.70 -12.44 14.34
N GLN A 115 11.17 -12.85 13.15
CA GLN A 115 11.60 -11.91 12.10
C GLN A 115 10.43 -11.02 11.65
N VAL A 116 9.25 -11.63 11.46
CA VAL A 116 8.03 -10.90 11.09
C VAL A 116 7.66 -9.87 12.15
N LYS A 117 7.64 -10.25 13.44
CA LYS A 117 7.34 -9.32 14.55
C LYS A 117 8.31 -8.14 14.62
N LEU A 118 9.60 -8.36 14.38
CA LEU A 118 10.61 -7.29 14.36
C LEU A 118 10.31 -6.29 13.24
N VAL A 119 10.04 -6.77 12.03
CA VAL A 119 9.69 -5.89 10.90
C VAL A 119 8.43 -5.10 11.20
N ILE A 120 7.36 -5.76 11.65
CA ILE A 120 6.09 -5.10 11.99
C ILE A 120 6.30 -3.99 13.01
N SER A 121 6.97 -4.31 14.13
CA SER A 121 7.21 -3.35 15.22
C SER A 121 8.03 -2.15 14.76
N ALA A 122 8.94 -2.34 13.80
CA ALA A 122 9.79 -1.28 13.27
C ALA A 122 9.07 -0.38 12.25
N ILE A 123 8.11 -0.89 11.49
CA ILE A 123 7.39 -0.10 10.46
C ILE A 123 6.06 0.50 10.96
N GLU A 124 5.42 -0.12 11.95
CA GLU A 124 4.11 0.30 12.48
C GLU A 124 4.07 1.78 12.90
N PRO A 125 5.07 2.32 13.63
CA PRO A 125 5.08 3.74 14.00
C PRO A 125 5.13 4.70 12.80
N GLY A 126 5.67 4.23 11.66
CA GLY A 126 5.81 4.99 10.42
C GLY A 126 4.71 4.75 9.39
N PHE A 127 3.68 3.96 9.71
CA PHE A 127 2.66 3.51 8.76
C PHE A 127 2.11 4.62 7.86
N LEU A 128 1.70 5.75 8.46
CA LEU A 128 1.07 6.85 7.73
C LEU A 128 2.05 7.58 6.80
N ALA A 129 3.33 7.68 7.21
CA ALA A 129 4.38 8.23 6.36
C ALA A 129 4.66 7.29 5.17
N LEU A 130 4.72 5.98 5.43
CA LEU A 130 4.98 4.98 4.40
C LEU A 130 3.86 4.93 3.35
N ILE A 131 2.60 4.87 3.76
CA ILE A 131 1.47 4.71 2.82
C ILE A 131 1.31 5.91 1.88
N LYS A 132 1.72 7.10 2.32
CA LYS A 132 1.66 8.34 1.54
C LYS A 132 2.90 8.61 0.72
N ASP A 133 3.99 7.90 0.95
CA ASP A 133 5.24 8.13 0.25
C ASP A 133 5.30 7.37 -1.10
N LEU A 134 6.02 7.94 -2.07
CA LEU A 134 6.22 7.35 -3.40
C LEU A 134 6.96 6.00 -3.34
N ASN A 135 7.88 5.82 -2.38
CA ASN A 135 8.66 4.59 -2.20
C ASN A 135 8.06 3.71 -1.09
N GLY A 136 7.69 4.32 0.03
CA GLY A 136 7.20 3.63 1.23
C GLY A 136 5.91 2.84 1.00
N ASN A 137 5.04 3.30 0.08
CA ASN A 137 3.77 2.62 -0.20
C ASN A 137 4.00 1.18 -0.71
N HIS A 138 5.11 0.94 -1.41
CA HIS A 138 5.46 -0.38 -1.92
C HIS A 138 5.87 -1.34 -0.80
N VAL A 139 6.40 -0.84 0.31
CA VAL A 139 6.71 -1.66 1.50
C VAL A 139 5.43 -2.13 2.16
N ILE A 140 4.44 -1.25 2.35
CA ILE A 140 3.12 -1.62 2.88
C ILE A 140 2.42 -2.63 1.97
N GLN A 141 2.45 -2.41 0.65
CA GLN A 141 1.90 -3.36 -0.31
C GLN A 141 2.60 -4.72 -0.24
N ARG A 142 3.91 -4.74 0.00
CA ARG A 142 4.67 -5.99 0.12
C ARG A 142 4.31 -6.76 1.39
N CYS A 143 4.10 -6.09 2.52
CA CYS A 143 3.55 -6.73 3.72
C CYS A 143 2.22 -7.43 3.41
N LEU A 144 1.30 -6.72 2.74
CA LEU A 144 0.00 -7.28 2.38
C LEU A 144 0.08 -8.50 1.44
N GLN A 145 1.13 -8.60 0.62
CA GLN A 145 1.33 -9.70 -0.33
C GLN A 145 2.03 -10.92 0.30
N CYS A 146 2.91 -10.70 1.27
CA CYS A 146 3.80 -11.74 1.79
C CYS A 146 3.43 -12.23 3.19
N LEU A 147 2.71 -11.44 3.98
CA LEU A 147 2.34 -11.78 5.36
C LEU A 147 0.88 -12.25 5.43
N ASP A 148 0.55 -13.04 6.46
CA ASP A 148 -0.81 -13.49 6.70
C ASP A 148 -1.71 -12.34 7.25
N ASN A 149 -3.01 -12.61 7.42
CA ASN A 149 -3.96 -11.58 7.88
C ASN A 149 -3.69 -11.14 9.34
N GLU A 150 -3.19 -12.03 10.19
CA GLU A 150 -2.90 -11.71 11.59
C GLU A 150 -1.65 -10.84 11.71
N ASP A 151 -0.61 -11.16 10.93
CA ASP A 151 0.60 -10.35 10.84
C ASP A 151 0.32 -8.99 10.18
N ASN A 152 -0.65 -8.90 9.25
CA ASN A 152 -1.09 -7.64 8.65
C ASN A 152 -2.13 -6.86 9.46
N LYS A 153 -2.54 -7.35 10.65
CA LYS A 153 -3.57 -6.70 11.49
C LYS A 153 -3.30 -5.21 11.71
N PHE A 154 -2.06 -4.85 12.03
CA PHE A 154 -1.68 -3.46 12.28
C PHE A 154 -1.95 -2.54 11.07
N ILE A 155 -1.80 -3.05 9.84
CA ILE A 155 -2.09 -2.31 8.60
C ILE A 155 -3.59 -2.07 8.50
N PHE A 156 -4.41 -3.08 8.74
CA PHE A 156 -5.87 -2.95 8.64
C PHE A 156 -6.43 -2.00 9.72
N GLU A 157 -5.95 -2.12 10.96
CA GLU A 157 -6.36 -1.24 12.05
C GLU A 157 -5.95 0.21 11.80
N ALA A 158 -4.71 0.44 11.36
CA ALA A 158 -4.23 1.78 11.03
C ALA A 158 -4.93 2.36 9.79
N ALA A 159 -5.16 1.56 8.75
CA ALA A 159 -5.89 1.98 7.55
C ALA A 159 -7.35 2.35 7.87
N ALA A 160 -8.02 1.64 8.77
CA ALA A 160 -9.33 2.03 9.27
C ALA A 160 -9.25 3.35 10.05
N LYS A 161 -8.32 3.45 11.01
CA LYS A 161 -8.13 4.64 11.86
C LYS A 161 -7.88 5.92 11.06
N PHE A 162 -7.06 5.84 10.01
CA PHE A 162 -6.68 6.98 9.17
C PHE A 162 -7.39 6.98 7.80
N CYS A 163 -8.57 6.35 7.70
CA CYS A 163 -9.20 6.05 6.41
C CYS A 163 -9.40 7.28 5.52
N VAL A 164 -9.91 8.39 6.06
CA VAL A 164 -10.17 9.61 5.29
C VAL A 164 -8.86 10.19 4.76
N GLU A 165 -7.89 10.34 5.65
CA GLU A 165 -6.59 10.91 5.35
C GLU A 165 -5.81 10.10 4.28
N ILE A 166 -6.00 8.78 4.26
CA ILE A 166 -5.41 7.88 3.25
C ILE A 166 -6.22 7.93 1.95
N ALA A 167 -7.55 7.88 2.03
CA ALA A 167 -8.45 7.84 0.87
C ALA A 167 -8.37 9.10 0.01
N THR A 168 -8.09 10.26 0.61
CA THR A 168 -7.95 11.54 -0.11
C THR A 168 -6.52 11.83 -0.55
N HIS A 169 -5.63 10.84 -0.51
CA HIS A 169 -4.23 10.97 -0.94
C HIS A 169 -3.97 10.23 -2.25
N GLN A 170 -3.21 10.85 -3.17
CA GLN A 170 -2.95 10.34 -4.53
C GLN A 170 -2.40 8.90 -4.61
N HIS A 171 -1.57 8.50 -3.64
CA HIS A 171 -1.06 7.13 -3.53
C HIS A 171 -1.83 6.32 -2.48
N GLY A 172 -2.37 7.01 -1.47
CA GLY A 172 -3.01 6.38 -0.33
C GLY A 172 -4.30 5.68 -0.73
N CYS A 173 -5.09 6.28 -1.62
CA CYS A 173 -6.35 5.70 -2.11
C CYS A 173 -6.14 4.32 -2.74
N CYS A 174 -5.09 4.15 -3.55
CA CYS A 174 -4.73 2.89 -4.17
C CYS A 174 -4.31 1.85 -3.14
N VAL A 175 -3.50 2.24 -2.15
CA VAL A 175 -3.07 1.30 -1.09
C VAL A 175 -4.25 0.92 -0.19
N LEU A 176 -5.16 1.84 0.12
CA LEU A 176 -6.35 1.53 0.91
C LEU A 176 -7.24 0.48 0.22
N GLN A 177 -7.42 0.57 -1.10
CA GLN A 177 -8.08 -0.48 -1.88
C GLN A 177 -7.33 -1.82 -1.79
N ARG A 178 -5.98 -1.80 -1.78
CA ARG A 178 -5.17 -3.02 -1.58
C ARG A 178 -5.33 -3.59 -0.16
N CYS A 179 -5.45 -2.76 0.86
CA CYS A 179 -5.76 -3.21 2.22
C CYS A 179 -7.09 -3.97 2.24
N ILE A 180 -8.14 -3.44 1.61
CA ILE A 180 -9.44 -4.11 1.55
C ILE A 180 -9.35 -5.44 0.77
N ASN A 181 -8.68 -5.45 -0.38
CA ASN A 181 -8.48 -6.66 -1.19
C ASN A 181 -7.82 -7.80 -0.40
N HIS A 182 -6.77 -7.49 0.37
CA HIS A 182 -5.99 -8.51 1.11
C HIS A 182 -6.54 -8.84 2.50
N SER A 183 -7.37 -7.96 3.08
CA SER A 183 -8.10 -8.25 4.32
C SER A 183 -9.19 -9.29 4.09
N THR A 184 -9.52 -10.09 5.11
CA THR A 184 -10.65 -11.03 5.08
C THR A 184 -11.48 -10.93 6.37
N GLY A 185 -12.69 -11.49 6.37
CA GLY A 185 -13.59 -11.50 7.54
C GLY A 185 -13.83 -10.12 8.14
N GLU A 186 -13.72 -10.03 9.48
CA GLU A 186 -13.98 -8.81 10.25
C GLU A 186 -13.09 -7.64 9.81
N TYR A 187 -11.83 -7.87 9.41
CA TYR A 187 -10.95 -6.79 8.96
C TYR A 187 -11.47 -6.13 7.69
N ARG A 188 -11.97 -6.92 6.73
CA ARG A 188 -12.55 -6.40 5.49
C ARG A 188 -13.83 -5.62 5.76
N GLU A 189 -14.71 -6.18 6.58
CA GLU A 189 -15.97 -5.53 6.97
C GLU A 189 -15.72 -4.22 7.71
N ARG A 190 -14.78 -4.20 8.66
CA ARG A 190 -14.43 -3.01 9.44
C ARG A 190 -13.86 -1.91 8.55
N LEU A 191 -12.95 -2.24 7.63
CA LEU A 191 -12.39 -1.28 6.67
C LEU A 191 -13.49 -0.69 5.77
N ALA A 192 -14.31 -1.54 5.16
CA ALA A 192 -15.39 -1.12 4.30
C ALA A 192 -16.41 -0.25 5.04
N LEU A 193 -16.75 -0.61 6.28
CA LEU A 193 -17.67 0.16 7.12
C LEU A 193 -17.08 1.53 7.50
N GLU A 194 -15.80 1.61 7.83
CA GLU A 194 -15.15 2.86 8.21
C GLU A 194 -15.05 3.85 7.04
N ILE A 195 -14.73 3.34 5.84
CA ILE A 195 -14.83 4.12 4.59
C ILE A 195 -16.28 4.58 4.38
N SER A 196 -17.22 3.66 4.56
CA SER A 196 -18.64 3.96 4.34
C SER A 196 -19.16 5.02 5.30
N ARG A 197 -18.69 5.06 6.55
CA ARG A 197 -19.04 6.12 7.53
C ARG A 197 -18.68 7.52 7.04
N ASN A 198 -17.70 7.64 6.17
CA ASN A 198 -17.23 8.90 5.59
C ASN A 198 -17.62 9.03 4.10
N GLY A 199 -18.59 8.22 3.63
CA GLY A 199 -18.91 8.05 2.23
C GLY A 199 -19.26 9.34 1.50
N LEU A 200 -20.07 10.23 2.10
CA LEU A 200 -20.48 11.48 1.46
C LEU A 200 -19.31 12.45 1.25
N LEU A 201 -18.40 12.52 2.23
CA LEU A 201 -17.17 13.31 2.14
C LEU A 201 -16.27 12.75 1.05
N LEU A 202 -16.00 11.45 1.09
CA LEU A 202 -15.08 10.78 0.18
C LEU A 202 -15.59 10.77 -1.26
N ALA A 203 -16.90 10.63 -1.48
CA ALA A 203 -17.50 10.63 -2.81
C ALA A 203 -17.21 11.91 -3.60
N GLN A 204 -17.05 13.04 -2.90
CA GLN A 204 -16.80 14.36 -3.50
C GLN A 204 -15.30 14.67 -3.67
N ASP A 205 -14.42 13.86 -3.10
CA ASP A 205 -12.97 14.07 -3.18
C ASP A 205 -12.38 13.54 -4.50
N ALA A 206 -11.31 14.17 -4.98
CA ALA A 206 -10.65 13.84 -6.25
C ALA A 206 -10.07 12.40 -6.29
N PHE A 207 -9.71 11.84 -5.13
CA PHE A 207 -9.19 10.47 -4.99
C PHE A 207 -10.15 9.57 -4.22
N GLY A 208 -10.81 10.11 -3.19
CA GLY A 208 -11.74 9.39 -2.34
C GLY A 208 -12.92 8.77 -3.10
N ASN A 209 -13.37 9.42 -4.20
CA ASN A 209 -14.47 8.91 -5.01
C ASN A 209 -14.18 7.50 -5.55
N TYR A 210 -12.93 7.21 -5.92
CA TYR A 210 -12.54 5.88 -6.39
C TYR A 210 -12.60 4.83 -5.29
N VAL A 211 -12.28 5.20 -4.05
CA VAL A 211 -12.38 4.31 -2.89
C VAL A 211 -13.86 3.98 -2.60
N VAL A 212 -14.74 4.97 -2.66
CA VAL A 212 -16.19 4.77 -2.49
C VAL A 212 -16.75 3.87 -3.58
N GLN A 213 -16.40 4.12 -4.84
CA GLN A 213 -16.81 3.26 -5.97
C GLN A 213 -16.35 1.81 -5.76
N TYR A 214 -15.11 1.63 -5.32
CA TYR A 214 -14.57 0.31 -5.03
C TYR A 214 -15.34 -0.39 -3.89
N VAL A 215 -15.70 0.32 -2.81
CA VAL A 215 -16.52 -0.25 -1.72
C VAL A 215 -17.92 -0.63 -2.20
N LEU A 216 -18.53 0.14 -3.10
CA LEU A 216 -19.81 -0.23 -3.72
C LEU A 216 -19.70 -1.53 -4.51
N GLU A 217 -18.60 -1.77 -5.24
CA GLU A 217 -18.38 -3.00 -6.01
C GLU A 217 -18.22 -4.25 -5.14
N LEU A 218 -17.78 -4.11 -3.88
CA LEU A 218 -17.64 -5.23 -2.96
C LEU A 218 -18.98 -5.81 -2.48
N GLN A 219 -20.07 -5.05 -2.59
CA GLN A 219 -21.41 -5.48 -2.19
C GLN A 219 -21.51 -5.96 -0.73
N ILE A 220 -20.70 -5.38 0.16
CA ILE A 220 -20.78 -5.66 1.60
C ILE A 220 -22.05 -4.98 2.14
N PRO A 221 -23.06 -5.72 2.65
CA PRO A 221 -24.38 -5.16 2.93
C PRO A 221 -24.38 -3.98 3.92
N SER A 222 -23.59 -4.08 4.99
CA SER A 222 -23.46 -3.03 6.02
C SER A 222 -22.83 -1.75 5.46
N ALA A 223 -21.83 -1.89 4.58
CA ALA A 223 -21.16 -0.79 3.90
C ALA A 223 -22.10 -0.12 2.89
N VAL A 224 -22.75 -0.91 2.01
CA VAL A 224 -23.69 -0.41 1.01
C VAL A 224 -24.85 0.33 1.66
N SER A 225 -25.48 -0.25 2.68
CA SER A 225 -26.56 0.41 3.43
C SER A 225 -26.12 1.74 4.06
N LYS A 226 -24.89 1.80 4.58
CA LYS A 226 -24.34 3.02 5.16
C LYS A 226 -24.03 4.10 4.11
N LEU A 227 -23.58 3.71 2.91
CA LEU A 227 -23.35 4.63 1.80
C LEU A 227 -24.66 5.20 1.25
N THR A 228 -25.62 4.33 0.93
CA THR A 228 -26.90 4.74 0.34
C THR A 228 -27.72 5.62 1.27
N SER A 229 -27.71 5.33 2.58
CA SER A 229 -28.36 6.20 3.57
C SER A 229 -27.74 7.59 3.68
N GLN A 230 -26.44 7.76 3.38
CA GLN A 230 -25.79 9.07 3.34
C GLN A 230 -26.04 9.82 2.02
N PHE A 231 -26.17 9.09 0.91
CA PHE A 231 -26.38 9.70 -0.40
C PHE A 231 -27.84 10.11 -0.64
N LYS A 232 -28.79 9.40 -0.01
CA LYS A 232 -30.21 9.72 -0.10
C LYS A 232 -30.46 11.20 0.29
N GLY A 233 -31.17 11.92 -0.58
CA GLY A 233 -31.44 13.36 -0.46
C GLY A 233 -30.33 14.26 -1.02
N ASN A 234 -29.20 13.69 -1.48
CA ASN A 234 -28.06 14.41 -2.03
C ASN A 234 -27.71 13.99 -3.46
N TYR A 235 -28.44 13.06 -4.09
CA TYR A 235 -28.10 12.54 -5.42
C TYR A 235 -28.11 13.62 -6.50
N VAL A 236 -29.02 14.60 -6.43
CA VAL A 236 -29.04 15.74 -7.35
C VAL A 236 -27.75 16.56 -7.25
N GLN A 237 -27.34 16.91 -6.03
CA GLN A 237 -26.10 17.64 -5.80
C GLN A 237 -24.88 16.82 -6.27
N LEU A 238 -24.79 15.56 -5.84
CA LEU A 238 -23.67 14.67 -6.16
C LEU A 238 -23.54 14.46 -7.68
N ALA A 239 -24.66 14.40 -8.41
CA ALA A 239 -24.68 14.24 -9.86
C ALA A 239 -24.08 15.44 -10.61
N THR A 240 -24.20 16.66 -10.08
CA THR A 240 -23.68 17.90 -10.70
C THR A 240 -22.20 18.18 -10.42
N GLN A 241 -21.56 17.35 -9.59
CA GLN A 241 -20.18 17.55 -9.14
C GLN A 241 -19.22 16.62 -9.88
N LYS A 242 -18.06 17.16 -10.29
CA LYS A 242 -17.06 16.47 -11.12
C LYS A 242 -16.66 15.06 -10.66
N PHE A 243 -16.55 14.82 -9.35
CA PHE A 243 -16.04 13.55 -8.82
C PHE A 243 -17.15 12.63 -8.34
N SER A 244 -18.13 13.16 -7.61
CA SER A 244 -19.22 12.35 -7.07
C SER A 244 -20.24 11.94 -8.13
N SER A 245 -20.29 12.59 -9.29
CA SER A 245 -21.16 12.14 -10.40
C SER A 245 -20.84 10.70 -10.80
N HIS A 246 -19.55 10.35 -10.83
CA HIS A 246 -19.08 8.98 -11.07
C HIS A 246 -19.53 7.99 -9.99
N VAL A 247 -19.64 8.45 -8.73
CA VAL A 247 -20.18 7.63 -7.63
C VAL A 247 -21.67 7.38 -7.83
N VAL A 248 -22.44 8.39 -8.27
CA VAL A 248 -23.87 8.21 -8.57
C VAL A 248 -24.06 7.25 -9.75
N GLU A 249 -23.29 7.39 -10.82
CA GLU A 249 -23.29 6.43 -11.94
C GLU A 249 -22.93 5.01 -11.47
N LYS A 250 -21.95 4.87 -10.57
CA LYS A 250 -21.59 3.58 -9.99
C LYS A 250 -22.75 2.99 -9.19
N CYS A 251 -23.43 3.78 -8.36
CA CYS A 251 -24.62 3.35 -7.63
C CYS A 251 -25.70 2.81 -8.59
N LEU A 252 -26.00 3.54 -9.66
CA LEU A 252 -26.98 3.10 -10.67
C LEU A 252 -26.56 1.80 -11.35
N ALA A 253 -25.25 1.62 -11.60
CA ALA A 253 -24.74 0.43 -12.26
C ALA A 253 -24.81 -0.83 -11.37
N VAL A 254 -24.41 -0.74 -10.10
CA VAL A 254 -24.14 -1.94 -9.28
C VAL A 254 -25.15 -2.25 -8.19
N LEU A 255 -26.00 -1.28 -7.81
CA LEU A 255 -26.97 -1.47 -6.72
C LEU A 255 -28.29 -2.06 -7.22
N ASP A 256 -29.10 -2.55 -6.30
CA ASP A 256 -30.39 -3.15 -6.61
C ASP A 256 -31.41 -2.12 -7.14
N ASP A 257 -32.50 -2.66 -7.69
CA ASP A 257 -33.58 -1.88 -8.32
C ASP A 257 -34.29 -0.94 -7.35
N GLN A 258 -34.37 -1.28 -6.06
CA GLN A 258 -34.98 -0.44 -5.05
C GLN A 258 -34.16 0.85 -4.82
N ILE A 259 -32.83 0.70 -4.73
CA ILE A 259 -31.94 1.84 -4.61
C ILE A 259 -31.89 2.63 -5.91
N ARG A 260 -31.81 1.97 -7.07
CA ARG A 260 -31.87 2.62 -8.39
C ARG A 260 -33.12 3.48 -8.54
N SER A 261 -34.30 2.93 -8.23
CA SER A 261 -35.57 3.66 -8.26
C SER A 261 -35.55 4.88 -7.34
N THR A 262 -34.95 4.76 -6.14
CA THR A 262 -34.78 5.89 -5.22
C THR A 262 -33.93 7.00 -5.84
N ILE A 263 -32.82 6.65 -6.49
CA ILE A 263 -31.92 7.62 -7.16
C ILE A 263 -32.66 8.30 -8.31
N ILE A 264 -33.30 7.51 -9.19
CA ILE A 264 -34.03 8.01 -10.36
C ILE A 264 -35.14 8.96 -9.93
N HIS A 265 -35.94 8.56 -8.94
CA HIS A 265 -37.02 9.38 -8.40
C HIS A 265 -36.49 10.72 -7.85
N GLU A 266 -35.37 10.72 -7.14
CA GLU A 266 -34.77 11.94 -6.62
C GLU A 266 -34.29 12.88 -7.75
N LEU A 267 -33.68 12.32 -8.80
CA LEU A 267 -33.23 13.10 -9.96
C LEU A 267 -34.42 13.76 -10.69
N ILE A 268 -35.47 13.00 -11.03
CA ILE A 268 -36.64 13.54 -11.76
C ILE A 268 -37.49 14.50 -10.92
N SER A 269 -37.38 14.43 -9.59
CA SER A 269 -38.05 15.34 -8.66
C SER A 269 -37.31 16.66 -8.45
N ALA A 270 -36.15 16.85 -9.09
CA ALA A 270 -35.41 18.11 -9.01
C ALA A 270 -36.25 19.27 -9.56
N THR A 271 -36.29 20.39 -8.85
CA THR A 271 -37.06 21.60 -9.23
C THR A 271 -36.69 22.14 -10.62
N HIS A 272 -35.45 21.92 -11.06
CA HIS A 272 -34.95 22.29 -12.38
C HIS A 272 -34.28 21.09 -13.06
N PHE A 273 -35.03 20.02 -13.29
CA PHE A 273 -34.53 18.81 -13.92
C PHE A 273 -33.84 19.08 -15.28
N GLU A 274 -34.36 20.05 -16.05
CA GLU A 274 -33.78 20.50 -17.31
C GLU A 274 -32.34 21.00 -17.18
N HIS A 275 -31.96 21.54 -16.02
CA HIS A 275 -30.58 21.94 -15.77
C HIS A 275 -29.65 20.73 -15.62
N LEU A 276 -30.13 19.60 -15.08
CA LEU A 276 -29.34 18.37 -14.99
C LEU A 276 -29.01 17.80 -16.38
N LEU A 277 -29.89 18.00 -17.36
CA LEU A 277 -29.65 17.60 -18.75
C LEU A 277 -28.55 18.41 -19.44
N GLN A 278 -28.33 19.66 -19.00
CA GLN A 278 -27.36 20.59 -19.56
C GLN A 278 -26.07 20.69 -18.74
N ASP A 279 -26.09 20.23 -17.49
CA ASP A 279 -24.94 20.23 -16.59
C ASP A 279 -23.81 19.34 -17.14
N PRO A 280 -22.53 19.78 -17.09
CA PRO A 280 -21.40 19.05 -17.66
C PRO A 280 -21.14 17.66 -17.04
N HIS A 281 -21.70 17.38 -15.86
CA HIS A 281 -21.54 16.10 -15.16
C HIS A 281 -22.86 15.34 -15.04
N ALA A 282 -23.93 16.01 -14.61
CA ALA A 282 -25.21 15.37 -14.36
C ALA A 282 -25.86 14.81 -15.63
N ASN A 283 -25.56 15.36 -16.81
CA ASN A 283 -26.08 14.82 -18.07
C ASN A 283 -25.70 13.34 -18.29
N TYR A 284 -24.50 12.93 -17.88
CA TYR A 284 -24.04 11.54 -17.95
C TYR A 284 -24.79 10.66 -16.93
N VAL A 285 -25.02 11.18 -15.73
CA VAL A 285 -25.80 10.49 -14.69
C VAL A 285 -27.23 10.24 -15.16
N VAL A 286 -27.87 11.24 -15.76
CA VAL A 286 -29.25 11.10 -16.29
C VAL A 286 -29.30 10.10 -17.44
N GLN A 287 -28.32 10.11 -18.35
CA GLN A 287 -28.22 9.08 -19.40
C GLN A 287 -28.05 7.66 -18.82
N THR A 288 -27.23 7.52 -17.77
CA THR A 288 -27.06 6.24 -17.06
C THR A 288 -28.36 5.82 -16.37
N ALA A 289 -29.07 6.73 -15.72
CA ALA A 289 -30.37 6.48 -15.11
C ALA A 289 -31.40 6.00 -16.13
N LEU A 290 -31.49 6.64 -17.30
CA LEU A 290 -32.40 6.24 -18.37
C LEU A 290 -32.10 4.82 -18.87
N ARG A 291 -30.84 4.50 -19.16
CA ARG A 291 -30.44 3.16 -19.61
C ARG A 291 -30.79 2.08 -18.59
N VAL A 292 -30.57 2.35 -17.30
CA VAL A 292 -30.89 1.40 -16.23
C VAL A 292 -32.40 1.24 -16.06
N ALA A 293 -33.17 2.32 -16.17
CA ALA A 293 -34.63 2.28 -16.10
C ALA A 293 -35.24 1.43 -17.23
N GLU A 294 -34.74 1.59 -18.46
CA GLU A 294 -35.17 0.78 -19.62
C GLU A 294 -34.90 -0.72 -19.44
N VAL A 295 -33.75 -1.07 -18.87
CA VAL A 295 -33.36 -2.48 -18.65
C VAL A 295 -34.13 -3.11 -17.48
N CYS A 296 -34.38 -2.33 -16.43
CA CYS A 296 -34.99 -2.83 -15.19
C CYS A 296 -36.51 -2.61 -15.12
N ASN A 297 -37.14 -1.96 -16.11
CA ASN A 297 -38.56 -1.54 -16.10
C ASN A 297 -38.93 -0.72 -14.84
N LEU A 298 -38.05 0.24 -14.49
CA LEU A 298 -38.23 1.15 -13.33
C LEU A 298 -38.90 2.48 -13.70
#